data_AF-A0A073JUN9-F1
#
_entry.id   AF-A0A073JUN9-F1
#
_cell.length_a   1.000
_cell.length_b   1.000
_cell.length_c   1.000
_cell.angle_alpha   90.00
_cell.angle_beta   90.00
_cell.angle_gamma   90.00
#
_symmetry.space_group_name_H-M   'P 1'
#
loop_
_entity.id
_entity.type
_entity.pdbx_description
1 polymer ?
#
loop_
_entity_poly.entity_id
_entity_poly.type
_entity_poly.pdbx_seq_one_letter_code
_entity_poly.pdbx_strand_id
1 'polypeptide(L)'
;MFNNKAGILLAKEINRVNSKIQNLIQSNRLNFNTFEEHERTYMVMTACNFEGCNIKCIEFPSLNAARTQAAILTLNGKYAD
;
A
#
# COMPACT_ATOMS: atom_id res chain seq x y z
N MET A 1 17.66 -31.87 -15.61
CA MET A 1 17.39 -30.42 -15.79
C MET A 1 16.26 -30.02 -14.87
N PHE A 2 16.52 -29.18 -13.87
CA PHE A 2 15.45 -28.62 -13.04
C PHE A 2 14.60 -27.67 -13.89
N ASN A 3 13.29 -27.93 -13.96
CA ASN A 3 12.36 -27.13 -14.73
C ASN A 3 12.02 -25.85 -13.94
N ASN A 4 12.89 -24.83 -14.05
CA ASN A 4 12.77 -23.56 -13.32
C ASN A 4 11.62 -22.65 -13.81
N LYS A 5 10.73 -23.17 -14.67
CA LYS A 5 9.61 -22.42 -15.26
C LYS A 5 8.72 -21.77 -14.20
N ALA A 6 8.43 -22.48 -13.11
CA ALA A 6 7.64 -21.94 -12.00
C ALA A 6 8.35 -20.77 -11.29
N GLY A 7 9.66 -20.90 -11.02
CA GLY A 7 10.45 -19.82 -10.42
C GLY A 7 10.54 -18.58 -11.31
N ILE A 8 10.69 -18.77 -12.63
CA ILE A 8 10.71 -17.67 -13.60
C ILE A 8 9.35 -16.96 -13.63
N LEU A 9 8.24 -17.71 -13.62
CA LEU A 9 6.90 -17.12 -13.59
C LEU A 9 6.65 -16.32 -12.30
N LEU A 10 7.05 -16.87 -11.15
CA LEU A 10 6.95 -16.18 -9.87
C LEU A 10 7.76 -14.87 -9.87
N ALA A 11 9.01 -14.90 -10.33
CA ALA A 11 9.85 -13.71 -10.42
C ALA A 11 9.24 -12.63 -11.34
N LYS A 12 8.65 -13.03 -12.47
CA LYS A 12 7.95 -12.11 -13.36
C LYS A 12 6.75 -11.45 -12.68
N GLU A 13 5.96 -12.21 -11.92
CA GLU A 13 4.80 -11.66 -11.23
C GLU A 13 5.20 -10.73 -10.08
N ILE A 14 6.24 -11.06 -9.32
CA ILE A 14 6.80 -10.18 -8.29
C ILE A 14 7.22 -8.84 -8.90
N ASN A 15 7.96 -8.87 -10.02
CA ASN A 15 8.40 -7.65 -10.70
C ASN A 15 7.21 -6.82 -11.22
N ARG A 16 6.18 -7.49 -11.78
CA ARG A 16 4.95 -6.85 -12.25
C ARG A 16 4.22 -6.15 -11.11
N VAL A 17 4.06 -6.80 -9.96
CA VAL A 17 3.40 -6.21 -8.79
C VAL A 17 4.22 -5.05 -8.23
N ASN A 18 5.53 -5.19 -8.09
CA ASN A 18 6.41 -4.12 -7.62
C ASN A 18 6.34 -2.89 -8.52
N SER A 19 6.33 -3.07 -9.85
CA SER A 19 6.15 -1.98 -10.79
C SER A 19 4.81 -1.26 -10.60
N LYS A 20 3.71 -2.00 -10.38
CA LYS A 20 2.40 -1.40 -10.07
C LYS A 20 2.41 -0.58 -8.78
N ILE A 21 3.04 -1.09 -7.71
CA ILE A 21 3.18 -0.37 -6.44
C ILE A 21 3.89 0.96 -6.68
N GLN A 22 5.04 0.93 -7.35
CA GLN A 22 5.82 2.14 -7.63
C GLN A 22 5.05 3.13 -8.50
N ASN A 23 4.33 2.66 -9.51
CA ASN A 23 3.50 3.52 -10.35
C ASN A 23 2.39 4.22 -9.55
N LEU A 24 1.74 3.53 -8.60
CA LEU A 24 0.72 4.16 -7.73
C LEU A 24 1.33 5.23 -6.82
N ILE A 25 2.51 4.95 -6.24
CA ILE A 25 3.22 5.91 -5.39
C ILE A 25 3.63 7.15 -6.21
N GLN A 26 4.26 6.95 -7.37
CA GLN A 26 4.75 8.05 -8.22
C GLN A 26 3.62 8.91 -8.79
N SER A 27 2.49 8.28 -9.14
CA SER A 27 1.30 9.00 -9.63
C SER A 27 0.41 9.55 -8.52
N ASN A 28 0.76 9.32 -7.24
CA ASN A 28 -0.03 9.67 -6.06
C ASN A 28 -1.49 9.17 -6.15
N ARG A 29 -1.71 8.01 -6.77
CA ARG A 29 -3.03 7.38 -6.92
C ARG A 29 -3.29 6.40 -5.79
N LEU A 30 -3.13 6.85 -4.56
CA LEU A 30 -3.33 6.05 -3.35
C LEU A 30 -4.74 6.28 -2.81
N ASN A 31 -5.39 5.21 -2.34
CA ASN A 31 -6.70 5.30 -1.67
C ASN A 31 -6.60 5.78 -0.21
N PHE A 32 -5.38 5.88 0.32
CA PHE A 32 -5.10 6.20 1.72
C PHE A 32 -4.18 7.41 1.78
N ASN A 33 -4.46 8.30 2.73
CA ASN A 33 -3.61 9.45 2.99
C ASN A 33 -2.39 9.03 3.80
N THR A 34 -1.24 9.62 3.47
CA THR A 34 0.00 9.43 4.23
C THR A 34 0.61 10.79 4.54
N PHE A 35 1.05 11.00 5.77
CA PHE A 35 1.67 12.25 6.19
C PHE A 35 2.74 12.02 7.25
N GLU A 36 3.53 13.05 7.52
CA GLU A 36 4.54 13.08 8.55
C GLU A 36 4.21 14.19 9.55
N GLU A 37 4.31 13.89 10.83
CA GLU A 37 4.04 14.81 11.94
C GLU A 37 4.96 14.48 13.11
N HIS A 38 5.66 15.47 13.65
CA HIS A 38 6.59 15.31 14.77
C HIS A 38 7.59 14.13 14.63
N GLU A 39 8.23 14.03 13.46
CA GLU A 39 9.20 12.96 13.12
C GLU A 39 8.58 11.55 13.06
N ARG A 40 7.24 11.45 13.06
CA ARG A 40 6.51 10.20 12.92
C ARG A 40 5.74 10.20 11.61
N THR A 41 5.69 9.04 10.97
CA THR A 41 4.95 8.88 9.72
C THR A 41 3.67 8.11 9.95
N TYR A 42 2.57 8.57 9.35
CA TYR A 42 1.28 7.94 9.44
C TYR A 42 0.69 7.59 8.08
N MET A 43 -0.10 6.52 8.07
CA MET A 43 -1.12 6.24 7.05
C MET A 43 -2.50 6.32 7.72
N VAL A 44 -3.43 7.03 7.10
CA VAL A 44 -4.80 7.18 7.59
C VAL A 44 -5.68 6.12 6.96
N MET A 45 -6.37 5.36 7.79
CA MET A 45 -7.49 4.52 7.42
C MET A 45 -8.79 5.19 7.86
N THR A 46 -9.77 5.22 6.98
CA THR A 46 -11.10 5.77 7.28
C THR A 46 -12.14 4.77 6.84
N ALA A 47 -13.02 4.38 7.76
CA ALA A 47 -14.18 3.55 7.51
C ALA A 47 -15.42 4.36 7.88
N CYS A 48 -16.30 4.63 6.91
CA CYS A 48 -17.51 5.42 7.13
C CYS A 48 -18.75 4.55 7.00
N ASN A 49 -19.70 4.71 7.92
CA ASN A 49 -21.03 4.11 7.88
C ASN A 49 -22.10 5.21 8.10
N PHE A 50 -23.36 4.80 8.29
CA PHE A 50 -24.48 5.74 8.51
C PHE A 50 -24.41 6.48 9.86
N GLU A 51 -23.62 5.98 10.82
CA GLU A 51 -23.45 6.57 12.16
C GLU A 51 -22.23 7.52 12.24
N GLY A 52 -21.34 7.49 11.25
CA GLY A 52 -20.17 8.36 11.17
C GLY A 52 -18.96 7.70 10.53
N CYS A 53 -17.78 8.31 10.69
CA CYS A 53 -16.52 7.79 10.20
C CYS A 53 -15.58 7.45 11.35
N ASN A 54 -15.07 6.22 11.36
CA ASN A 54 -13.96 5.84 12.22
C ASN A 54 -12.64 6.12 11.49
N ILE A 55 -11.76 6.90 12.13
CA ILE A 55 -10.46 7.30 11.60
C ILE A 55 -9.38 6.64 12.45
N LYS A 56 -8.49 5.89 11.80
CA LYS A 56 -7.34 5.25 12.44
C LYS A 56 -6.05 5.68 11.75
N CYS A 57 -5.13 6.25 12.52
CA CYS A 57 -3.77 6.51 12.06
C CYS A 57 -2.88 5.31 12.42
N ILE A 58 -2.20 4.74 11.43
CA ILE A 58 -1.23 3.67 11.62
C ILE A 58 0.16 4.27 11.43
N GLU A 59 1.02 4.10 12.44
CA GLU A 59 2.38 4.61 12.43
C GLU A 59 3.32 3.70 11.61
N PHE A 60 4.24 4.31 10.87
CA PHE A 60 5.25 3.64 10.06
C PHE A 60 6.63 4.27 10.32
N PRO A 61 7.72 3.50 10.09
CA PRO A 61 9.07 3.98 10.32
C PRO A 61 9.55 5.04 9.30
N SER A 62 8.83 5.25 8.19
CA SER A 62 9.14 6.28 7.19
C SER A 62 7.97 6.54 6.25
N LEU A 63 7.95 7.71 5.63
CA LEU A 63 6.98 8.07 4.59
C LEU A 63 6.96 7.10 3.42
N ASN A 64 8.13 6.56 3.04
CA ASN A 64 8.21 5.56 2.00
C ASN A 64 7.52 4.24 2.41
N ALA A 65 7.69 3.81 3.67
CA ALA A 65 7.02 2.61 4.19
C ALA A 65 5.49 2.81 4.24
N ALA A 66 5.02 3.97 4.71
CA ALA A 66 3.58 4.29 4.73
C ALA A 66 2.98 4.31 3.31
N ARG A 67 3.65 4.97 2.35
CA ARG A 67 3.21 5.01 0.94
C ARG A 67 3.21 3.63 0.30
N THR A 68 4.21 2.81 0.60
CA THR A 68 4.27 1.42 0.12
C THR A 68 3.09 0.61 0.65
N GLN A 69 2.77 0.71 1.94
CA GLN A 69 1.61 0.03 2.51
C GLN A 69 0.30 0.53 1.93
N ALA A 70 0.14 1.86 1.77
CA ALA A 70 -1.03 2.47 1.15
C ALA A 70 -1.23 1.96 -0.29
N ALA A 71 -0.15 1.85 -1.08
CA ALA A 71 -0.20 1.33 -2.44
C ALA A 71 -0.58 -0.16 -2.50
N ILE A 72 -0.05 -0.97 -1.58
CA ILE A 72 -0.40 -2.40 -1.46
C ILE A 72 -1.90 -2.56 -1.14
N LEU A 73 -2.43 -1.80 -0.19
CA LEU A 73 -3.85 -1.83 0.16
C LEU A 73 -4.74 -1.33 -0.98
N THR A 74 -4.29 -0.29 -1.69
CA THR A 74 -4.94 0.23 -2.90
C THR A 74 -5.05 -0.85 -3.98
N LEU A 75 -3.97 -1.61 -4.23
CA LEU A 75 -3.98 -2.71 -5.20
C LEU A 75 -4.87 -3.87 -4.78
N ASN A 76 -4.91 -4.18 -3.49
CA ASN A 76 -5.69 -5.30 -2.95
C ASN A 76 -7.19 -4.99 -2.86
N GLY A 77 -7.62 -3.76 -3.11
CA GLY A 77 -9.04 -3.35 -3.06
C GLY A 77 -9.68 -3.46 -1.68
N LYS A 78 -8.90 -3.69 -0.62
CA LYS A 78 -9.41 -3.76 0.75
C LYS A 78 -9.44 -2.35 1.33
N TYR A 79 -10.64 -1.79 1.42
CA TYR A 79 -10.91 -0.78 2.43
C TYR A 79 -10.67 -1.43 3.81
N ALA A 80 -10.20 -0.62 4.76
CA ALA A 80 -10.13 -1.06 6.15
C ALA A 80 -11.58 -1.21 6.63
N ASP A 81 -12.09 -2.44 6.70
CA ASP A 81 -13.34 -2.74 7.40
C ASP A 81 -13.13 -2.60 8.92
#